data_AF-A0A0S8HUH8-F1
#
_entry.id   AF-A0A0S8HUH8-F1
#
_cell.length_a   1.000
_cell.length_b   1.000
_cell.length_c   1.000
_cell.angle_alpha   90.00
_cell.angle_beta   90.00
_cell.angle_gamma   90.00
#
_symmetry.space_group_name_H-M   'P 1'
#
loop_
_entity.id
_entity.type
_entity.pdbx_description
1 polymer ?
#
loop_
_entity_poly.entity_id
_entity_poly.type
_entity_poly.pdbx_seq_one_letter_code
_entity_poly.pdbx_strand_id
1 'polypeptide(L)'
;MAENQESNKTGTNGEFFEKDHVKNFREMLLSGSIVEAASYMREHELNEQIVSHNVREAYEVYKATEEYRLALRIAEEFNFAEQDVLAMKIAEWNRINREKKFEEAAEWAKKQDLSGVEIGRSAKMAYEQYIRDNKTDDALRIIDRYGLSKDELISLTIAEFNRAFGRILQSGYAWDDF
;
A
#
# COMPACT_ATOMS: atom_id res chain seq x y z
N MET A 1 -62.82 -21.07 15.29
CA MET A 1 -61.67 -20.88 16.19
C MET A 1 -60.43 -21.16 15.38
N ALA A 2 -59.60 -20.14 15.21
CA ALA A 2 -58.41 -20.12 14.39
C ALA A 2 -57.16 -20.46 15.22
N GLU A 3 -56.07 -20.78 14.51
CA GLU A 3 -54.66 -20.72 14.90
C GLU A 3 -54.13 -21.83 15.82
N ASN A 4 -52.89 -22.31 15.71
CA ASN A 4 -51.83 -22.24 14.70
C ASN A 4 -50.87 -23.35 15.15
N GLN A 5 -50.57 -24.34 14.31
CA GLN A 5 -49.25 -24.52 13.71
C GLN A 5 -48.07 -24.00 14.56
N GLU A 6 -47.64 -24.78 15.55
CA GLU A 6 -46.24 -24.77 16.00
C GLU A 6 -45.38 -25.45 14.93
N SER A 7 -44.85 -24.61 14.04
CA SER A 7 -43.81 -24.99 13.11
C SER A 7 -42.50 -25.19 13.89
N ASN A 8 -42.14 -26.45 14.09
CA ASN A 8 -40.81 -26.90 14.49
C ASN A 8 -39.77 -26.30 13.53
N LYS A 9 -39.09 -25.22 13.93
CA LYS A 9 -37.86 -24.75 13.30
C LYS A 9 -36.70 -25.61 13.81
N THR A 10 -36.61 -26.82 13.30
CA THR A 10 -35.35 -27.57 13.31
C THR A 10 -34.46 -26.96 12.23
N GLY A 11 -33.73 -25.89 12.58
CA GLY A 11 -32.50 -25.58 11.84
C GLY A 11 -31.62 -26.82 11.94
N THR A 12 -31.41 -27.50 10.82
CA THR A 12 -30.61 -28.73 10.80
C THR A 12 -29.20 -28.40 11.26
N ASN A 13 -28.55 -29.31 12.00
CA ASN A 13 -27.18 -29.09 12.49
C ASN A 13 -26.25 -28.56 11.39
N GLY A 14 -26.40 -28.99 10.12
CA GLY A 14 -25.63 -28.46 8.99
C GLY A 14 -25.68 -26.93 8.80
N GLU A 15 -26.84 -26.28 8.94
CA GLU A 15 -26.97 -24.82 8.77
C GLU A 15 -26.33 -24.01 9.92
N PHE A 16 -26.23 -24.61 11.12
CA PHE A 16 -25.56 -23.97 12.25
C PHE A 16 -24.04 -24.06 12.11
N PHE A 17 -23.53 -25.23 11.70
CA PHE A 17 -22.10 -25.45 11.47
C PHE A 17 -21.55 -24.58 10.34
N GLU A 18 -22.29 -24.43 9.22
CA GLU A 18 -21.86 -23.58 8.11
C GLU A 18 -21.74 -22.11 8.52
N LYS A 19 -22.64 -21.60 9.38
CA LYS A 19 -22.57 -20.21 9.88
C LYS A 19 -21.33 -19.94 10.73
N ASP A 20 -20.92 -20.87 11.56
CA ASP A 20 -19.72 -20.71 12.41
C ASP A 20 -18.44 -20.71 11.56
N HIS A 21 -18.34 -21.57 10.55
CA HIS A 21 -17.20 -21.57 9.63
C HIS A 21 -17.13 -20.28 8.80
N VAL A 22 -18.27 -19.80 8.29
CA VAL A 22 -18.32 -18.52 7.55
C VAL A 22 -17.90 -17.35 8.44
N LYS A 23 -18.33 -17.34 9.70
CA LYS A 23 -17.93 -16.31 10.67
C LYS A 23 -16.42 -16.34 10.92
N ASN A 24 -15.86 -17.51 11.21
CA ASN A 24 -14.42 -17.66 11.45
C ASN A 24 -13.59 -17.24 10.23
N PHE A 25 -14.01 -17.64 9.03
CA PHE A 25 -13.38 -17.23 7.78
C PHE A 25 -13.37 -15.70 7.62
N ARG A 26 -14.51 -15.04 7.87
CA ARG A 26 -14.60 -13.57 7.82
C ARG A 26 -13.70 -12.90 8.85
N GLU A 27 -13.63 -13.44 10.07
CA GLU A 27 -12.74 -12.92 11.12
C GLU A 27 -11.25 -13.07 10.74
N MET A 28 -10.87 -14.17 10.11
CA MET A 28 -9.51 -14.35 9.58
C MET A 28 -9.18 -13.33 8.49
N LEU A 29 -10.11 -13.09 7.55
CA LEU A 29 -9.94 -12.06 6.53
C LEU A 29 -9.75 -10.67 7.13
N LEU A 30 -10.61 -10.27 8.09
CA LEU A 30 -10.60 -8.94 8.70
C LEU A 30 -9.47 -8.72 9.71
N SER A 31 -8.87 -9.80 10.24
CA SER A 31 -7.67 -9.73 11.09
C SER A 31 -6.37 -9.71 10.30
N GLY A 32 -6.42 -9.88 8.96
CA GLY A 32 -5.26 -9.88 8.08
C GLY A 32 -4.58 -11.25 7.94
N SER A 33 -5.19 -12.30 8.47
CA SER A 33 -4.74 -13.70 8.37
C SER A 33 -5.18 -14.30 7.02
N ILE A 34 -4.75 -13.66 5.93
CA ILE A 34 -5.30 -13.90 4.58
C ILE A 34 -4.98 -15.32 4.06
N VAL A 35 -3.75 -15.80 4.29
CA VAL A 35 -3.31 -17.13 3.85
C VAL A 35 -3.99 -18.22 4.68
N GLU A 36 -4.14 -17.98 5.98
CA GLU A 36 -4.90 -18.86 6.87
C GLU A 36 -6.37 -18.92 6.44
N ALA A 37 -7.00 -17.77 6.12
CA ALA A 37 -8.36 -17.72 5.61
C ALA A 37 -8.52 -18.54 4.31
N ALA A 38 -7.58 -18.40 3.37
CA ALA A 38 -7.58 -19.15 2.11
C ALA A 38 -7.39 -20.67 2.32
N SER A 39 -6.65 -21.07 3.34
CA SER A 39 -6.51 -22.48 3.73
C SER A 39 -7.80 -22.98 4.40
N TYR A 40 -8.33 -22.21 5.33
CA TYR A 40 -9.56 -22.51 6.06
C TYR A 40 -10.76 -22.71 5.13
N MET A 41 -10.94 -21.86 4.11
CA MET A 41 -12.04 -22.02 3.16
C MET A 41 -11.96 -23.33 2.36
N ARG A 42 -10.75 -23.80 2.06
CA ARG A 42 -10.52 -25.04 1.30
C ARG A 42 -10.75 -26.26 2.17
N GLU A 43 -10.26 -26.23 3.40
CA GLU A 43 -10.44 -27.30 4.38
C GLU A 43 -11.90 -27.53 4.78
N HIS A 44 -12.68 -26.44 4.83
CA HIS A 44 -14.10 -26.48 5.20
C HIS A 44 -15.05 -26.41 4.01
N GLU A 45 -14.54 -26.51 2.78
CA GLU A 45 -15.31 -26.52 1.52
C GLU A 45 -16.40 -25.42 1.49
N LEU A 46 -16.03 -24.20 1.90
CA LEU A 46 -16.98 -23.10 2.01
C LEU A 46 -17.62 -22.77 0.67
N ASN A 47 -18.91 -22.46 0.69
CA ASN A 47 -19.65 -22.07 -0.50
C ASN A 47 -18.98 -20.87 -1.20
N GLU A 48 -18.71 -21.02 -2.50
CA GLU A 48 -17.98 -20.03 -3.30
C GLU A 48 -18.65 -18.64 -3.30
N GLN A 49 -19.98 -18.57 -3.30
CA GLN A 49 -20.69 -17.29 -3.27
C GLN A 49 -20.49 -16.58 -1.93
N ILE A 50 -20.51 -17.33 -0.83
CA ILE A 50 -20.26 -16.79 0.51
C ILE A 50 -18.80 -16.34 0.63
N VAL A 51 -17.86 -17.15 0.15
CA VAL A 51 -16.44 -16.79 0.09
C VAL A 51 -16.24 -15.49 -0.70
N SER A 52 -16.74 -15.44 -1.94
CA SER A 52 -16.61 -14.28 -2.82
C SER A 52 -17.17 -13.00 -2.20
N HIS A 53 -18.32 -13.10 -1.53
CA HIS A 53 -18.93 -11.98 -0.82
C HIS A 53 -18.04 -11.45 0.33
N ASN A 54 -17.60 -12.34 1.22
CA ASN A 54 -16.79 -11.96 2.39
C ASN A 54 -15.40 -11.45 2.00
N VAL A 55 -14.79 -12.06 0.99
CA VAL A 55 -13.49 -11.63 0.44
C VAL A 55 -13.60 -10.21 -0.13
N ARG A 56 -14.65 -9.93 -0.91
CA ARG A 56 -14.88 -8.59 -1.47
C ARG A 56 -15.17 -7.56 -0.39
N GLU A 57 -15.93 -7.92 0.65
CA GLU A 57 -16.18 -7.05 1.79
C GLU A 57 -14.87 -6.68 2.51
N ALA A 58 -14.04 -7.68 2.84
CA ALA A 58 -12.75 -7.45 3.49
C ALA A 58 -11.79 -6.62 2.62
N TYR A 59 -11.74 -6.87 1.31
CA TYR A 59 -10.97 -6.07 0.36
C TYR A 59 -11.37 -4.59 0.39
N GLU A 60 -12.67 -4.29 0.31
CA GLU A 60 -13.16 -2.91 0.36
C GLU A 60 -12.94 -2.25 1.73
N VAL A 61 -13.03 -3.02 2.84
CA VAL A 61 -12.67 -2.50 4.17
C VAL A 61 -11.22 -2.04 4.20
N TYR A 62 -10.26 -2.89 3.79
CA TYR A 62 -8.84 -2.52 3.80
C TYR A 62 -8.53 -1.37 2.85
N LYS A 63 -9.17 -1.32 1.69
CA LYS A 63 -9.04 -0.20 0.77
C LYS A 63 -9.58 1.10 1.36
N ALA A 64 -10.69 1.06 2.09
CA ALA A 64 -11.28 2.23 2.75
C ALA A 64 -10.44 2.72 3.94
N THR A 65 -9.75 1.83 4.65
CA THR A 65 -8.84 2.18 5.76
C THR A 65 -7.40 2.44 5.31
N GLU A 66 -7.14 2.52 3.99
CA GLU A 66 -5.81 2.69 3.39
C GLU A 66 -4.78 1.60 3.76
N GLU A 67 -5.24 0.43 4.21
CA GLU A 67 -4.42 -0.76 4.48
C GLU A 67 -4.12 -1.51 3.16
N TYR A 68 -3.57 -0.80 2.18
CA TYR A 68 -3.47 -1.26 0.79
C TYR A 68 -2.60 -2.52 0.63
N ARG A 69 -1.65 -2.78 1.53
CA ARG A 69 -0.88 -4.03 1.52
C ARG A 69 -1.74 -5.25 1.85
N LEU A 70 -2.70 -5.11 2.77
CA LEU A 70 -3.64 -6.18 3.11
C LEU A 70 -4.66 -6.37 1.99
N ALA A 71 -5.19 -5.27 1.43
CA ALA A 71 -6.05 -5.32 0.25
C ALA A 71 -5.35 -5.98 -0.95
N LEU A 72 -4.07 -5.66 -1.19
CA LEU A 72 -3.25 -6.29 -2.23
C LEU A 72 -3.11 -7.80 -2.00
N ARG A 73 -2.81 -8.22 -0.76
CA ARG A 73 -2.72 -9.65 -0.43
C ARG A 73 -4.03 -10.39 -0.67
N ILE A 74 -5.17 -9.78 -0.34
CA ILE A 74 -6.48 -10.36 -0.67
C ILE A 74 -6.62 -10.51 -2.18
N ALA A 75 -6.30 -9.45 -2.94
CA ALA A 75 -6.42 -9.47 -4.38
C ALA A 75 -5.53 -10.56 -5.03
N GLU A 76 -4.32 -10.76 -4.53
CA GLU A 76 -3.40 -11.80 -4.99
C GLU A 76 -3.86 -13.21 -4.59
N GLU A 77 -4.19 -13.44 -3.31
CA GLU A 77 -4.55 -14.77 -2.80
C GLU A 77 -5.88 -15.28 -3.38
N PHE A 78 -6.84 -14.38 -3.60
CA PHE A 78 -8.17 -14.72 -4.10
C PHE A 78 -8.36 -14.42 -5.60
N ASN A 79 -7.26 -14.27 -6.34
CA ASN A 79 -7.25 -14.16 -7.81
C ASN A 79 -8.17 -13.05 -8.36
N PHE A 80 -8.08 -11.85 -7.79
CA PHE A 80 -8.74 -10.67 -8.34
C PHE A 80 -8.14 -10.33 -9.71
N ALA A 81 -8.85 -9.51 -10.49
CA ALA A 81 -8.37 -9.07 -11.78
C ALA A 81 -7.04 -8.31 -11.63
N GLU A 82 -6.14 -8.47 -12.60
CA GLU A 82 -4.82 -7.82 -12.59
C GLU A 82 -4.90 -6.30 -12.40
N GLN A 83 -5.96 -5.67 -12.92
CA GLN A 83 -6.23 -4.24 -12.75
C GLN A 83 -6.46 -3.85 -11.28
N ASP A 84 -7.10 -4.70 -10.48
CA ASP A 84 -7.36 -4.46 -9.06
C ASP A 84 -6.06 -4.63 -8.24
N VAL A 85 -5.27 -5.64 -8.58
CA VAL A 85 -3.94 -5.86 -8.02
C VAL A 85 -3.04 -4.65 -8.30
N LEU A 86 -3.00 -4.18 -9.56
CA LEU A 86 -2.24 -3.00 -9.95
C LEU A 86 -2.74 -1.74 -9.23
N ALA A 87 -4.05 -1.56 -9.11
CA ALA A 87 -4.63 -0.43 -8.40
C ALA A 87 -4.16 -0.39 -6.94
N MET A 88 -4.07 -1.53 -6.25
CA MET A 88 -3.58 -1.58 -4.87
C MET A 88 -2.07 -1.33 -4.77
N LYS A 89 -1.27 -1.83 -5.72
CA LYS A 89 0.17 -1.51 -5.79
C LYS A 89 0.40 0.00 -5.93
N ILE A 90 -0.36 0.65 -6.81
CA ILE A 90 -0.29 2.11 -7.04
C ILE A 90 -0.85 2.89 -5.84
N ALA A 91 -1.93 2.43 -5.22
CA ALA A 91 -2.50 3.08 -4.04
C ALA A 91 -1.51 3.10 -2.87
N GLU A 92 -0.85 1.98 -2.59
CA GLU A 92 0.20 1.90 -1.57
C GLU A 92 1.39 2.80 -1.92
N TRP A 93 1.85 2.78 -3.17
CA TRP A 93 2.90 3.68 -3.64
C TRP A 93 2.55 5.15 -3.41
N ASN A 94 1.32 5.56 -3.75
CA ASN A 94 0.82 6.90 -3.51
C ASN A 94 0.78 7.25 -2.02
N ARG A 95 0.31 6.32 -1.18
CA ARG A 95 0.27 6.49 0.29
C ARG A 95 1.66 6.77 0.85
N ILE A 96 2.65 5.95 0.50
CA ILE A 96 4.04 6.12 0.94
C ILE A 96 4.62 7.47 0.48
N ASN A 97 4.33 7.90 -0.76
CA ASN A 97 4.75 9.22 -1.26
C ASN A 97 4.09 10.38 -0.50
N ARG A 98 2.79 10.28 -0.13
CA ARG A 98 2.11 11.30 0.68
C ARG A 98 2.74 11.44 2.07
N GLU A 99 3.25 10.35 2.63
CA GLU A 99 4.01 10.33 3.88
C GLU A 99 5.45 10.85 3.73
N LYS A 100 5.85 11.28 2.53
CA LYS A 100 7.21 11.76 2.19
C LYS A 100 8.32 10.73 2.41
N LYS A 101 7.98 9.44 2.46
CA LYS A 101 8.94 8.33 2.54
C LYS A 101 9.39 7.93 1.13
N PHE A 102 10.00 8.87 0.41
CA PHE A 102 10.21 8.76 -1.03
C PHE A 102 11.14 7.61 -1.44
N GLU A 103 12.18 7.32 -0.66
CA GLU A 103 13.04 6.15 -0.94
C GLU A 103 12.26 4.85 -0.76
N GLU A 104 11.47 4.70 0.32
CA GLU A 104 10.59 3.55 0.52
C GLU A 104 9.58 3.41 -0.64
N ALA A 105 9.04 4.52 -1.14
CA ALA A 105 8.13 4.50 -2.28
C ALA A 105 8.82 4.00 -3.56
N ALA A 106 10.07 4.41 -3.81
CA ALA A 106 10.85 3.92 -4.94
C ALA A 106 11.19 2.42 -4.81
N GLU A 107 11.53 1.97 -3.60
CA GLU A 107 11.75 0.54 -3.32
C GLU A 107 10.48 -0.28 -3.51
N TRP A 108 9.34 0.21 -3.02
CA TRP A 108 8.05 -0.42 -3.22
C TRP A 108 7.71 -0.52 -4.70
N ALA A 109 7.82 0.58 -5.45
CA ALA A 109 7.55 0.58 -6.90
C ALA A 109 8.42 -0.44 -7.64
N LYS A 110 9.71 -0.51 -7.31
CA LYS A 110 10.64 -1.48 -7.89
C LYS A 110 10.28 -2.92 -7.51
N LYS A 111 9.96 -3.18 -6.23
CA LYS A 111 9.58 -4.52 -5.75
C LYS A 111 8.29 -5.03 -6.39
N GLN A 112 7.36 -4.13 -6.65
CA GLN A 112 6.05 -4.45 -7.22
C GLN A 112 6.03 -4.45 -8.76
N ASP A 113 7.19 -4.21 -9.39
CA ASP A 113 7.36 -4.09 -10.83
C ASP A 113 6.45 -3.01 -11.46
N LEU A 114 6.35 -1.87 -10.78
CA LEU A 114 5.73 -0.67 -11.36
C LEU A 114 6.63 -0.06 -12.43
N SER A 115 6.07 0.83 -13.26
CA SER A 115 6.81 1.37 -14.40
C SER A 115 8.02 2.20 -13.95
N GLY A 116 8.97 2.37 -14.86
CA GLY A 116 10.13 3.24 -14.64
C GLY A 116 9.75 4.69 -14.29
N VAL A 117 8.53 5.12 -14.65
CA VAL A 117 8.01 6.46 -14.30
C VAL A 117 7.76 6.56 -12.79
N GLU A 118 7.07 5.60 -12.17
CA GLU A 118 6.82 5.62 -10.71
C GLU A 118 8.12 5.49 -9.91
N ILE A 119 9.01 4.58 -10.33
CA ILE A 119 10.31 4.37 -9.70
C ILE A 119 11.14 5.66 -9.78
N GLY A 120 11.30 6.21 -10.98
CA GLY A 120 12.10 7.41 -11.23
C GLY A 120 11.54 8.64 -10.50
N ARG A 121 10.22 8.80 -10.47
CA ARG A 121 9.56 9.91 -9.75
C ARG A 121 9.87 9.88 -8.26
N SER A 122 9.64 8.76 -7.58
CA SER A 122 9.91 8.65 -6.14
C SER A 122 11.40 8.74 -5.83
N ALA A 123 12.26 8.14 -6.66
CA ALA A 123 13.72 8.24 -6.50
C ALA A 123 14.19 9.70 -6.63
N LYS A 124 13.68 10.46 -7.60
CA LYS A 124 13.99 11.89 -7.75
C LYS A 124 13.53 12.70 -6.53
N MET A 125 12.33 12.43 -6.00
CA MET A 125 11.85 13.11 -4.79
C MET A 125 12.71 12.76 -3.56
N ALA A 126 13.18 11.51 -3.45
CA ALA A 126 14.10 11.10 -2.40
C ALA A 126 15.44 11.83 -2.50
N TYR A 127 16.00 11.91 -3.71
CA TYR A 127 17.22 12.67 -3.99
C TYR A 127 17.08 14.14 -3.56
N GLU A 128 16.01 14.82 -4.01
CA GLU A 128 15.74 16.21 -3.66
C GLU A 128 15.57 16.42 -2.15
N GLN A 129 14.96 15.46 -1.44
CA GLN A 129 14.85 15.49 0.01
C GLN A 129 16.24 15.38 0.68
N TYR A 130 17.08 14.44 0.25
CA TYR A 130 18.43 14.28 0.79
C TYR A 130 19.33 15.49 0.55
N ILE A 131 19.27 16.10 -0.64
CA ILE A 131 20.00 17.33 -0.93
C ILE A 131 19.55 18.46 0.01
N ARG A 132 18.24 18.65 0.20
CA ARG A 132 17.70 19.67 1.14
C ARG A 132 18.13 19.42 2.58
N ASP A 133 18.28 18.16 2.97
CA ASP A 133 18.71 17.77 4.31
C ASP A 133 20.25 17.73 4.46
N ASN A 134 21.01 18.18 3.46
CA ASN A 134 22.48 18.12 3.40
C ASN A 134 23.07 16.70 3.54
N LYS A 135 22.31 15.68 3.12
CA LYS A 135 22.70 14.27 3.14
C LYS A 135 23.24 13.82 1.79
N THR A 136 24.34 14.42 1.35
CA THR A 136 24.88 14.22 0.00
C THR A 136 25.22 12.75 -0.30
N ASP A 137 25.74 11.99 0.66
CA ASP A 137 26.08 10.58 0.46
C ASP A 137 24.84 9.70 0.25
N ASP A 138 23.72 10.02 0.93
CA ASP A 138 22.44 9.35 0.69
C ASP A 138 21.90 9.74 -0.70
N ALA A 139 22.00 11.03 -1.07
CA ALA A 139 21.57 11.50 -2.38
C ALA A 139 22.35 10.81 -3.52
N LEU A 140 23.68 10.66 -3.41
CA LEU A 140 24.49 9.95 -4.39
C LEU A 140 24.10 8.46 -4.49
N ARG A 141 23.83 7.81 -3.36
CA ARG A 141 23.33 6.42 -3.35
C ARG A 141 22.01 6.25 -4.09
N ILE A 142 21.11 7.23 -4.04
CA ILE A 142 19.86 7.20 -4.81
C ILE A 142 20.15 7.21 -6.32
N ILE A 143 21.12 7.99 -6.78
CA ILE A 143 21.52 8.02 -8.21
C ILE A 143 21.94 6.64 -8.67
N ASP A 144 22.86 6.02 -7.94
CA ASP A 144 23.44 4.72 -8.31
C ASP A 144 22.40 3.60 -8.21
N ARG A 145 21.57 3.60 -7.16
CA ARG A 145 20.56 2.54 -6.91
C ARG A 145 19.45 2.52 -7.96
N TYR A 146 19.05 3.70 -8.45
CA TYR A 146 17.91 3.85 -9.36
C TYR A 146 18.29 4.28 -10.78
N GLY A 147 19.58 4.45 -11.06
CA GLY A 147 20.07 4.80 -12.39
C GLY A 147 19.59 6.17 -12.88
N LEU A 148 19.44 7.13 -11.98
CA LEU A 148 18.98 8.48 -12.34
C LEU A 148 20.00 9.20 -13.22
N SER A 149 19.52 9.93 -14.23
CA SER A 149 20.40 10.71 -15.11
C SER A 149 21.04 11.86 -14.34
N LYS A 150 22.38 11.91 -14.34
CA LYS A 150 23.14 12.99 -13.69
C LYS A 150 22.77 14.36 -14.24
N ASP A 151 22.48 14.47 -15.54
CA ASP A 151 22.12 15.73 -16.20
C ASP A 151 20.81 16.31 -15.65
N GLU A 152 19.81 15.47 -15.37
CA GLU A 152 18.55 15.90 -14.78
C GLU A 152 18.74 16.40 -13.34
N LEU A 153 19.66 15.77 -12.59
CA LEU A 153 19.91 16.06 -11.19
C LEU A 153 20.81 17.30 -10.97
N ILE A 154 21.66 17.67 -11.93
CA ILE A 154 22.46 18.90 -11.87
C ILE A 154 21.55 20.12 -11.72
N SER A 155 20.48 20.19 -12.51
CA SER A 155 19.53 21.31 -12.47
C SER A 155 18.87 21.48 -11.09
N LEU A 156 18.50 20.36 -10.46
CA LEU A 156 17.91 20.32 -9.11
C LEU A 156 18.92 20.74 -8.05
N THR A 157 20.14 20.23 -8.15
CA THR A 157 21.21 20.54 -7.20
C THR A 157 21.55 22.02 -7.23
N ILE A 158 21.67 22.61 -8.43
CA ILE A 158 21.90 24.05 -8.60
C ILE A 158 20.73 24.85 -8.01
N ALA A 159 19.49 24.44 -8.25
CA ALA A 159 18.32 25.13 -7.73
C ALA A 159 18.29 25.12 -6.19
N GLU A 160 18.57 23.98 -5.55
CA GLU A 160 18.62 23.90 -4.08
C GLU A 160 19.82 24.64 -3.50
N PHE A 161 20.99 24.60 -4.16
CA PHE A 161 22.15 25.39 -3.77
C PHE A 161 21.82 26.89 -3.78
N ASN A 162 21.25 27.39 -4.88
CA ASN A 162 20.85 28.79 -5.01
C ASN A 162 19.80 29.18 -3.97
N ARG A 163 18.85 28.29 -3.64
CA ARG A 163 17.86 28.51 -2.57
C ARG A 163 18.51 28.55 -1.19
N ALA A 164 19.47 27.69 -0.90
CA ALA A 164 20.21 27.70 0.36
C ALA A 164 21.06 28.98 0.47
N PHE A 165 21.79 29.33 -0.58
CA PHE A 165 22.66 30.49 -0.63
C PHE A 165 21.90 31.82 -0.58
N GLY A 166 20.78 31.93 -1.31
CA GLY A 166 19.91 33.11 -1.28
C GLY A 166 19.32 33.37 0.12
N ARG A 167 18.99 32.31 0.87
CA ARG A 167 18.57 32.44 2.28
C ARG A 167 19.68 32.98 3.17
N ILE A 168 20.93 32.55 2.95
CA ILE A 168 22.09 33.07 3.68
C ILE A 168 22.27 34.56 3.42
N LEU A 169 22.21 34.99 2.16
CA LEU A 169 22.35 36.41 1.79
C LEU A 169 21.22 37.29 2.36
N GLN A 170 19.99 36.78 2.43
CA GLN A 170 18.85 37.50 3.01
C GLN A 170 18.83 37.49 4.54
N SER A 171 19.48 36.50 5.18
CA SER A 171 19.53 36.38 6.64
C SER A 171 20.48 37.37 7.33
N GLY A 172 21.14 38.26 6.58
CA GLY A 172 21.90 39.37 7.14
C GLY A 172 23.15 38.96 7.91
N TYR A 173 23.81 37.86 7.54
CA TYR A 173 25.18 37.63 7.99
C TYR A 173 26.04 38.77 7.45
N ALA A 174 26.35 39.72 8.34
CA ALA A 174 27.34 40.75 8.11
C ALA A 174 28.67 40.05 7.84
N TRP A 175 29.15 40.11 6.61
CA TRP A 175 30.50 39.69 6.23
C TRP A 175 31.52 40.75 6.65
N ASP A 176 31.42 41.25 7.88
CA ASP A 176 32.22 42.38 8.38
C ASP A 176 33.54 41.94 9.03
N ASP A 177 33.98 40.68 8.88
CA ASP A 177 35.28 40.22 9.34
C ASP A 177 35.97 39.29 8.31
N PHE A 178 36.54 39.90 7.27
CA PHE A 178 37.68 39.36 6.51
C PHE A 178 38.60 40.49 6.04
#